data_AF-A0A4Q5B122-F1
#
_entry.id   AF-A0A4Q5B122-F1
#
_cell.length_a   1.000
_cell.length_b   1.000
_cell.length_c   1.000
_cell.angle_alpha   90.00
_cell.angle_beta   90.00
_cell.angle_gamma   90.00
#
_symmetry.space_group_name_H-M   'P 1'
#
loop_
_entity.id
_entity.type
_entity.pdbx_description
1 polymer ?
#
loop_
_entity_poly.entity_id
_entity_poly.type
_entity_poly.pdbx_seq_one_letter_code
_entity_poly.pdbx_strand_id
1 'polypeptide(L)'
;MLKYKDMWNVYTNDEGFSMDDPQGVFNLADAKAMLEQALASHSIPVTITSDTVKCGGLFSKDDRECLVLTSTEHKRNYYQYVLIIKKEYGRTYLTYCKMGQSKDMGKEAAKQGAREARNSYASQQGGLGAHLGAAMGNAIGGIGAGKRQARIESEQNYYNLLENVVEETMSAMGLV
;
A
#
# COMPACT_ATOMS: atom_id res chain seq x y z
N MET A 1 9.24 3.11 -16.02
CA MET A 1 10.23 3.82 -15.19
C MET A 1 9.50 4.67 -14.16
N LEU A 2 9.61 4.27 -12.90
CA LEU A 2 8.95 4.87 -11.74
C LEU A 2 9.91 5.86 -11.04
N LYS A 3 9.37 6.72 -10.17
CA LYS A 3 10.18 7.65 -9.36
C LYS A 3 9.98 7.33 -7.88
N TYR A 4 11.08 7.17 -7.14
CA TYR A 4 11.03 6.81 -5.72
C TYR A 4 10.19 7.78 -4.87
N LYS A 5 10.25 9.07 -5.18
CA LYS A 5 9.45 10.11 -4.49
C LYS A 5 7.92 9.93 -4.59
N ASP A 6 7.46 9.17 -5.58
CA ASP A 6 6.03 8.91 -5.80
C ASP A 6 5.57 7.60 -5.08
N MET A 7 6.50 6.91 -4.39
CA MET A 7 6.30 5.61 -3.72
C MET A 7 6.04 5.72 -2.21
N TRP A 8 5.75 6.94 -1.75
CA TRP A 8 5.29 7.21 -0.40
C TRP A 8 3.87 7.73 -0.47
N ASN A 9 2.94 6.88 -0.04
CA ASN A 9 1.57 7.32 0.09
C ASN A 9 1.42 8.11 1.39
N VAL A 10 1.25 9.43 1.26
CA VAL A 10 1.11 10.42 2.34
C VAL A 10 -0.04 10.07 3.32
N TYR A 11 -0.93 9.13 2.96
CA TYR A 11 -2.08 8.75 3.77
C TYR A 11 -1.86 7.60 4.75
N THR A 12 -0.82 6.76 4.61
CA THR A 12 -0.65 5.58 5.47
C THR A 12 0.49 5.69 6.49
N ASN A 13 1.46 6.60 6.31
CA ASN A 13 2.70 6.62 7.11
C ASN A 13 3.39 5.23 7.20
N ASP A 14 3.03 4.29 6.33
CA ASP A 14 3.63 2.95 6.28
C ASP A 14 5.02 3.11 5.69
N GLU A 15 6.02 3.00 6.54
CA GLU A 15 7.38 2.78 6.08
C GLU A 15 7.38 1.42 5.39
N GLY A 16 7.68 1.42 4.08
CA GLY A 16 7.92 0.17 3.38
C GLY A 16 8.90 -0.69 4.17
N PHE A 17 8.60 -1.98 4.37
CA PHE A 17 9.54 -2.84 5.06
C PHE A 17 10.72 -3.16 4.14
N SER A 18 11.92 -3.25 4.72
CA SER A 18 13.12 -3.67 4.02
C SER A 18 13.62 -4.97 4.61
N MET A 19 13.82 -5.98 3.77
CA MET A 19 14.43 -7.26 4.14
C MET A 19 15.85 -7.36 3.59
N ASP A 20 16.73 -8.05 4.31
CA ASP A 20 18.13 -8.26 3.97
C ASP A 20 18.35 -9.73 3.57
N ASP A 21 18.99 -9.95 2.43
CA ASP A 21 19.60 -11.22 2.03
C ASP A 21 21.11 -11.11 2.27
N PRO A 22 21.63 -11.68 3.37
CA PRO A 22 23.05 -11.65 3.68
C PRO A 22 23.90 -12.44 2.69
N GLN A 23 23.31 -13.38 1.94
CA GLN A 23 24.02 -14.23 0.99
C GLN A 23 24.07 -13.63 -0.42
N GLY A 24 23.23 -12.61 -0.69
CA GLY A 24 23.20 -11.90 -1.97
C GLY A 24 22.71 -12.74 -3.16
N VAL A 25 22.05 -13.87 -2.89
CA VAL A 25 21.58 -14.85 -3.87
C VAL A 25 20.24 -14.43 -4.49
N PHE A 26 19.47 -13.59 -3.79
CA PHE A 26 18.16 -13.14 -4.22
C PHE A 26 18.20 -12.38 -5.55
N ASN A 27 17.26 -12.72 -6.43
CA ASN A 27 17.09 -12.07 -7.73
C ASN A 27 15.59 -11.89 -8.08
N LEU A 28 15.28 -10.89 -8.92
CA LEU A 28 13.90 -10.56 -9.29
C LEU A 28 13.19 -11.66 -10.09
N ALA A 29 13.92 -12.47 -10.84
CA ALA A 29 13.32 -13.51 -11.68
C ALA A 29 12.71 -14.62 -10.81
N ASP A 30 13.46 -15.08 -9.82
CA ASP A 30 13.00 -16.08 -8.85
C ASP A 30 11.88 -15.53 -7.98
N ALA A 31 12.03 -14.28 -7.50
CA ALA A 31 10.99 -13.58 -6.75
C ALA A 31 9.68 -13.50 -7.55
N LYS A 32 9.77 -13.15 -8.84
CA LYS A 32 8.61 -13.09 -9.73
C LYS A 32 7.96 -14.46 -9.89
N ALA A 33 8.75 -15.50 -10.16
CA ALA A 33 8.22 -16.85 -10.36
C ALA A 33 7.52 -17.39 -9.10
N MET A 34 8.13 -17.20 -7.92
CA MET A 34 7.55 -17.63 -6.65
C MET A 34 6.29 -16.83 -6.30
N LEU A 35 6.29 -15.51 -6.52
CA LEU A 35 5.11 -14.68 -6.32
C LEU A 35 3.98 -15.06 -7.28
N GLU A 36 4.27 -15.31 -8.56
CA GLU A 36 3.26 -15.75 -9.53
C GLU A 36 2.62 -17.07 -9.09
N GLN A 37 3.43 -18.03 -8.63
CA GLN A 37 2.94 -19.31 -8.12
C GLN A 37 2.09 -19.15 -6.84
N ALA A 38 2.55 -18.34 -5.89
CA ALA A 38 1.84 -18.11 -4.62
C ALA A 38 0.51 -17.39 -4.89
N LEU A 39 0.53 -16.30 -5.65
CA LEU A 39 -0.69 -15.52 -5.98
C LEU A 39 -1.71 -16.36 -6.76
N ALA A 40 -1.26 -17.22 -7.68
CA ALA A 40 -2.13 -18.16 -8.38
C ALA A 40 -2.77 -19.18 -7.42
N SER A 41 -2.00 -19.69 -6.45
CA SER A 41 -2.49 -20.65 -5.45
C SER A 41 -3.55 -20.04 -4.53
N HIS A 42 -3.43 -18.75 -4.22
CA HIS A 42 -4.40 -17.99 -3.44
C HIS A 42 -5.51 -17.34 -4.28
N SER A 43 -5.54 -17.56 -5.60
CA SER A 43 -6.51 -16.98 -6.54
C SER A 43 -6.61 -15.43 -6.46
N ILE A 44 -5.48 -14.76 -6.19
CA ILE A 44 -5.45 -13.29 -6.07
C ILE A 44 -5.22 -12.67 -7.47
N PRO A 45 -6.12 -11.82 -7.97
CA PRO A 45 -6.02 -11.26 -9.32
C PRO A 45 -4.98 -10.13 -9.39
N VAL A 46 -3.71 -10.51 -9.59
CA VAL A 46 -2.57 -9.60 -9.68
C VAL A 46 -1.82 -9.81 -11.00
N THR A 47 -1.36 -8.72 -11.60
CA THR A 47 -0.39 -8.73 -12.69
C THR A 47 0.95 -8.27 -12.14
N ILE A 48 2.02 -9.07 -12.34
CA ILE A 48 3.39 -8.69 -11.99
C ILE A 48 4.12 -8.20 -13.24
N THR A 49 4.71 -7.02 -13.15
CA THR A 49 5.52 -6.43 -14.24
C THR A 49 6.89 -6.01 -13.73
N SER A 50 7.94 -6.19 -14.54
CA SER A 50 9.27 -5.68 -14.22
C SER A 50 9.40 -4.24 -14.69
N ASP A 51 9.96 -3.37 -13.85
CA ASP A 51 10.26 -1.97 -14.18
C ASP A 51 11.53 -1.52 -13.44
N THR A 52 11.89 -0.25 -13.58
CA THR A 52 13.02 0.38 -12.91
C THR A 52 12.53 1.59 -12.12
N VAL A 53 13.01 1.72 -10.89
CA VAL A 53 12.80 2.88 -10.02
C VAL A 53 14.01 3.79 -10.10
N LYS A 54 13.76 5.05 -10.43
CA LYS A 54 14.78 6.08 -10.33
C LYS A 54 14.86 6.59 -8.90
N CYS A 55 15.99 6.30 -8.25
CA CYS A 55 16.41 6.80 -6.95
C CYS A 55 17.44 7.93 -7.14
N GLY A 56 17.41 8.91 -6.25
CA GLY A 56 18.37 10.03 -6.24
C GLY A 56 17.97 11.27 -7.06
N GLY A 57 18.79 12.31 -6.92
CA GLY A 57 18.55 13.65 -7.45
C GLY A 57 19.28 13.94 -8.76
N LEU A 58 19.44 15.22 -9.09
CA LEU A 58 20.14 15.65 -10.30
C LEU A 58 21.63 15.23 -10.31
N PHE A 59 22.24 15.07 -9.12
CA PHE A 59 23.67 14.83 -8.93
C PHE A 59 24.04 13.37 -8.62
N SER A 60 23.06 12.51 -8.32
CA SER A 60 23.25 11.08 -8.11
C SER A 60 22.08 10.33 -8.72
N LYS A 61 22.33 9.65 -9.85
CA LYS A 61 21.36 8.74 -10.47
C LYS A 61 21.62 7.34 -9.96
N ASP A 62 20.61 6.74 -9.36
CA ASP A 62 20.62 5.36 -8.89
C ASP A 62 19.36 4.69 -9.43
N ASP A 63 19.48 3.94 -10.52
CA ASP A 63 18.36 3.25 -11.14
C ASP A 63 18.32 1.82 -10.60
N ARG A 64 17.21 1.46 -9.93
CA ARG A 64 17.05 0.16 -9.26
C ARG A 64 15.99 -0.69 -9.94
N GLU A 65 16.26 -1.96 -10.13
CA GLU A 65 15.27 -2.88 -10.68
C GLU A 65 14.14 -3.13 -9.68
N CYS A 66 12.92 -3.31 -10.18
CA CYS A 66 11.76 -3.57 -9.34
C CYS A 66 10.71 -4.46 -10.02
N LEU A 67 9.85 -5.05 -9.20
CA LEU A 67 8.59 -5.65 -9.62
C LEU A 67 7.42 -4.78 -9.18
N VAL A 68 6.47 -4.56 -10.08
CA VAL A 68 5.24 -3.82 -9.82
C VAL A 68 4.08 -4.80 -9.85
N LEU A 69 3.39 -4.92 -8.73
CA LEU A 69 2.22 -5.75 -8.55
C LEU A 69 0.98 -4.86 -8.63
N THR A 70 0.16 -5.12 -9.63
CA THR A 70 -1.04 -4.33 -9.92
C THR A 70 -2.27 -5.24 -9.92
N SER A 71 -3.35 -4.85 -9.25
CA SER A 71 -4.63 -5.57 -9.35
C SER A 71 -5.07 -5.67 -10.81
N THR A 72 -5.33 -6.88 -11.29
CA THR A 72 -5.76 -7.13 -12.67
C THR A 72 -7.14 -6.51 -12.94
N GLU A 73 -8.01 -6.50 -11.94
CA GLU A 73 -9.39 -6.00 -12.03
C GLU A 73 -9.48 -4.48 -11.79
N HIS A 74 -8.59 -3.93 -10.96
CA HIS A 74 -8.66 -2.55 -10.49
C HIS A 74 -7.40 -1.71 -10.74
N LYS A 75 -6.75 -1.94 -11.90
CA LYS A 75 -5.45 -1.34 -12.31
C LYS A 75 -5.25 0.16 -12.02
N ARG A 76 -6.31 0.97 -12.09
CA ARG A 76 -6.26 2.44 -11.94
C ARG A 76 -6.87 2.97 -10.65
N ASN A 77 -7.60 2.12 -9.92
CA ASN A 77 -8.38 2.54 -8.76
C ASN A 77 -7.83 1.97 -7.45
N TYR A 78 -6.94 0.98 -7.53
CA TYR A 78 -6.24 0.39 -6.40
C TYR A 78 -4.79 0.87 -6.38
N TYR A 79 -4.15 0.77 -5.22
CA TYR A 79 -2.72 0.93 -5.08
C TYR A 79 -1.97 -0.14 -5.87
N GLN A 80 -0.78 0.24 -6.30
CA GLN A 80 0.21 -0.68 -6.85
C GLN A 80 1.26 -0.91 -5.78
N TYR A 81 1.75 -2.14 -5.70
CA TYR A 81 2.87 -2.48 -4.85
C TYR A 81 4.13 -2.58 -5.67
N VAL A 82 5.22 -2.11 -5.10
CA VAL A 82 6.52 -2.06 -5.77
C VAL A 82 7.56 -2.72 -4.88
N LEU A 83 8.13 -3.81 -5.37
CA LEU A 83 9.26 -4.50 -4.75
C LEU A 83 10.55 -4.02 -5.42
N ILE A 84 11.38 -3.30 -4.68
CA ILE A 84 12.63 -2.72 -5.18
C ILE A 84 13.79 -3.56 -4.68
N ILE A 85 14.69 -3.98 -5.58
CA ILE A 85 15.94 -4.61 -5.19
C ILE A 85 17.08 -3.60 -5.19
N LYS A 86 17.90 -3.64 -4.15
CA LYS A 86 19.17 -2.92 -4.06
C LYS A 86 20.28 -3.91 -3.68
N LYS A 87 21.31 -4.02 -4.52
CA LYS A 87 22.48 -4.86 -4.22
C LYS A 87 23.64 -3.98 -3.75
N GLU A 88 24.12 -4.20 -2.53
CA GLU A 88 25.22 -3.45 -1.95
C GLU A 88 26.10 -4.36 -1.09
N TYR A 89 27.42 -4.21 -1.20
CA TYR A 89 28.41 -4.93 -0.37
C TYR A 89 28.23 -6.47 -0.36
N GLY A 90 27.78 -7.05 -1.47
CA GLY A 90 27.51 -8.50 -1.58
C GLY A 90 26.19 -8.95 -0.94
N ARG A 91 25.34 -8.02 -0.51
CA ARG A 91 24.04 -8.26 0.11
C ARG A 91 22.93 -7.75 -0.81
N THR A 92 21.76 -8.33 -0.70
CA THR A 92 20.58 -7.88 -1.45
C THR A 92 19.52 -7.37 -0.49
N TYR A 93 19.15 -6.10 -0.62
CA TYR A 93 18.06 -5.49 0.11
C TYR A 93 16.82 -5.45 -0.75
N LEU A 94 15.71 -5.92 -0.21
CA LEU A 94 14.39 -5.82 -0.82
C LEU A 94 13.58 -4.78 -0.06
N THR A 95 13.07 -3.77 -0.75
CA THR A 95 12.16 -2.77 -0.17
C THR A 95 10.77 -2.91 -0.79
N TYR A 96 9.75 -3.01 0.04
CA TYR A 96 8.36 -3.07 -0.38
C TYR A 96 7.68 -1.71 -0.23
N CYS A 97 7.12 -1.14 -1.29
CA CYS A 97 6.48 0.18 -1.26
C CYS A 97 5.07 0.14 -1.87
N LYS A 98 4.21 1.09 -1.46
CA LYS A 98 2.89 1.34 -2.05
C LYS A 98 2.94 2.60 -2.91
N MET A 99 2.37 2.57 -4.11
CA MET A 99 2.24 3.75 -4.98
C MET A 99 0.85 3.88 -5.58
N GLY A 100 0.52 5.08 -6.05
CA GLY A 100 -0.78 5.39 -6.65
C GLY A 100 -1.82 5.83 -5.62
N GLN A 101 -3.10 5.77 -5.99
CA GLN A 101 -4.21 6.26 -5.17
C GLN A 101 -5.39 5.30 -5.19
N SER A 102 -5.83 4.88 -4.00
CA SER A 102 -7.16 4.32 -3.81
C SER A 102 -8.18 5.44 -3.66
N LYS A 103 -9.09 5.56 -4.63
CA LYS A 103 -10.10 6.63 -4.62
C LYS A 103 -11.07 6.53 -3.45
N ASP A 104 -11.39 5.30 -3.03
CA ASP A 104 -12.38 5.08 -1.98
C ASP A 104 -11.76 5.17 -0.60
N MET A 105 -10.59 4.56 -0.39
CA MET A 105 -9.88 4.69 0.88
C MET A 105 -9.36 6.12 1.10
N GLY A 106 -8.90 6.82 0.06
CA GLY A 106 -8.50 8.23 0.19
C GLY A 106 -9.65 9.15 0.61
N LYS A 107 -10.86 8.90 0.08
CA LYS A 107 -12.07 9.64 0.51
C LYS A 107 -12.53 9.24 1.90
N GLU A 108 -12.26 8.03 2.36
CA GLU A 108 -12.60 7.59 3.70
C GLU A 108 -11.67 8.17 4.75
N ALA A 109 -10.35 8.15 4.48
CA ALA A 109 -9.34 8.80 5.31
C ALA A 109 -9.61 10.30 5.48
N ALA A 110 -9.94 11.00 4.37
CA ALA A 110 -10.31 12.42 4.44
C ALA A 110 -11.56 12.68 5.30
N LYS A 111 -12.56 11.79 5.25
CA LYS A 111 -13.77 11.87 6.09
C LYS A 111 -13.46 11.60 7.57
N GLN A 112 -12.62 10.61 7.85
CA GLN A 112 -12.19 10.28 9.21
C GLN A 112 -11.40 11.44 9.81
N GLY A 113 -10.40 11.98 9.10
CA GLY A 113 -9.66 13.16 9.54
C GLY A 113 -10.56 14.39 9.76
N ALA A 114 -11.52 14.64 8.87
CA ALA A 114 -12.50 15.70 9.07
C ALA A 114 -13.48 15.43 10.24
N ARG A 115 -13.74 14.16 10.58
CA ARG A 115 -14.55 13.78 11.75
C ARG A 115 -13.76 13.97 13.04
N GLU A 116 -12.50 13.56 13.07
CA GLU A 116 -11.59 13.73 14.19
C GLU A 116 -11.32 15.20 14.48
N ALA A 117 -11.05 16.01 13.45
CA ALA A 117 -10.89 17.45 13.57
C ALA A 117 -12.16 18.15 14.08
N ARG A 118 -13.36 17.72 13.64
CA ARG A 118 -14.62 18.25 14.16
C ARG A 118 -14.88 17.83 15.61
N ASN A 119 -14.59 16.58 15.96
CA ASN A 119 -14.75 16.08 17.31
C ASN A 119 -13.78 16.74 18.29
N SER A 120 -12.53 16.98 17.88
CA SER A 120 -11.53 17.68 18.70
C SER A 120 -11.95 19.14 18.91
N TYR A 121 -12.39 19.84 17.86
CA TYR A 121 -12.89 21.22 17.97
C TYR A 121 -14.15 21.32 18.85
N ALA A 122 -15.09 20.39 18.70
CA ALA A 122 -16.30 20.32 19.53
C ALA A 122 -15.97 20.06 21.01
N SER A 123 -15.02 19.16 21.30
CA SER A 123 -14.56 18.88 22.66
C SER A 123 -13.82 20.05 23.32
N GLN A 124 -13.28 20.96 22.51
CA GLN A 124 -12.48 22.09 22.98
C GLN A 124 -13.32 23.37 23.19
N GLN A 125 -14.50 23.51 22.53
CA GLN A 125 -15.33 24.72 22.59
C GLN A 125 -16.79 24.56 23.04
N GLY A 126 -17.40 23.36 23.06
CA GLY A 126 -18.86 23.25 23.09
C GLY A 126 -19.45 22.34 24.17
N GLY A 127 -20.39 22.87 24.98
CA GLY A 127 -21.22 22.07 25.89
C GLY A 127 -22.05 20.98 25.17
N LEU A 128 -22.68 20.10 25.97
CA LEU A 128 -23.38 18.85 25.59
C LEU A 128 -24.22 18.90 24.27
N GLY A 129 -24.81 20.05 23.92
CA GLY A 129 -25.58 20.25 22.68
C GLY A 129 -24.75 20.26 21.38
N ALA A 130 -23.50 20.71 21.41
CA ALA A 130 -22.59 20.68 20.25
C ALA A 130 -22.12 19.25 19.95
N HIS A 131 -21.90 18.45 21.00
CA HIS A 131 -21.61 17.02 20.88
C HIS A 131 -22.78 16.23 20.27
N LEU A 132 -24.01 16.52 20.68
CA LEU A 132 -25.23 15.89 20.14
C LEU A 132 -25.50 16.28 18.67
N GLY A 133 -25.30 17.56 18.30
CA GLY A 133 -25.46 18.03 16.92
C GLY A 133 -24.45 17.40 15.95
N ALA A 134 -23.20 17.25 16.37
CA ALA A 134 -22.17 16.54 15.59
C ALA A 134 -22.46 15.04 15.47
N ALA A 135 -22.98 14.40 16.53
CA ALA A 135 -23.35 12.98 16.49
C ALA A 135 -24.56 12.70 15.57
N MET A 136 -25.57 13.57 15.58
CA MET A 136 -26.79 13.41 14.76
C MET A 136 -26.60 13.75 13.28
N GLY A 137 -25.75 14.73 12.94
CA GLY A 137 -25.38 15.01 11.54
C GLY A 137 -24.63 13.88 10.84
N ASN A 138 -24.07 12.93 11.60
CA ASN A 138 -23.35 11.76 11.09
C ASN A 138 -24.25 10.53 10.83
N ALA A 139 -25.48 10.50 11.37
CA ALA A 139 -26.42 9.39 11.17
C ALA A 139 -27.22 9.51 9.86
N ILE A 140 -27.35 10.73 9.31
CA ILE A 140 -28.07 11.00 8.05
C ILE A 140 -27.08 10.94 6.87
N GLY A 141 -26.38 9.80 6.76
CA GLY A 141 -25.35 9.55 5.76
C GLY A 141 -25.80 8.70 4.58
N GLY A 142 -27.10 8.68 4.24
CA GLY A 142 -27.62 8.15 2.98
C GLY A 142 -27.56 6.62 2.77
N ILE A 143 -28.59 6.10 2.10
CA ILE A 143 -28.84 4.69 1.71
C ILE A 143 -27.67 4.03 0.90
N GLY A 144 -26.60 4.77 0.59
CA GLY A 144 -25.38 4.29 -0.08
C GLY A 144 -24.15 4.08 0.81
N ALA A 145 -24.19 4.41 2.11
CA ALA A 145 -23.05 4.26 3.02
C ALA A 145 -22.58 2.80 3.15
N GLY A 146 -23.50 1.84 3.26
CA GLY A 146 -23.17 0.41 3.38
C GLY A 146 -22.48 -0.18 2.15
N LYS A 147 -22.90 0.22 0.94
CA LYS A 147 -22.27 -0.24 -0.32
C LYS A 147 -20.83 0.28 -0.48
N ARG A 148 -20.55 1.49 0.01
CA ARG A 148 -19.21 2.06 -0.02
C ARG A 148 -18.32 1.43 1.07
N GLN A 149 -18.86 1.21 2.26
CA GLN A 149 -18.14 0.53 3.34
C GLN A 149 -17.73 -0.88 2.92
N ALA A 150 -18.64 -1.65 2.33
CA ALA A 150 -18.35 -2.99 1.81
C ALA A 150 -17.25 -2.98 0.73
N ARG A 151 -17.19 -1.93 -0.10
CA ARG A 151 -16.14 -1.79 -1.13
C ARG A 151 -14.77 -1.45 -0.52
N ILE A 152 -14.74 -0.65 0.54
CA ILE A 152 -13.53 -0.33 1.30
C ILE A 152 -13.02 -1.58 2.03
N GLU A 153 -13.93 -2.33 2.68
CA GLU A 153 -13.59 -3.57 3.38
C GLU A 153 -13.07 -4.65 2.41
N SER A 154 -13.74 -4.81 1.27
CA SER A 154 -13.25 -5.66 0.17
C SER A 154 -11.85 -5.27 -0.29
N GLU A 155 -11.60 -3.97 -0.46
CA GLU A 155 -10.30 -3.46 -0.91
C GLU A 155 -9.22 -3.66 0.17
N GLN A 156 -9.53 -3.43 1.44
CA GLN A 156 -8.63 -3.72 2.56
C GLN A 156 -8.30 -5.22 2.67
N ASN A 157 -9.30 -6.08 2.53
CA ASN A 157 -9.10 -7.53 2.56
C ASN A 157 -8.21 -7.98 1.39
N TYR A 158 -8.39 -7.40 0.20
CA TYR A 158 -7.51 -7.65 -0.94
C TYR A 158 -6.05 -7.28 -0.62
N TYR A 159 -5.81 -6.12 -0.01
CA TYR A 159 -4.46 -5.69 0.35
C TYR A 159 -3.82 -6.54 1.43
N ASN A 160 -4.58 -6.90 2.48
CA ASN A 160 -4.08 -7.77 3.55
C ASN A 160 -3.69 -9.15 3.00
N LEU A 161 -4.51 -9.73 2.12
CA LEU A 161 -4.18 -11.01 1.49
C LEU A 161 -2.92 -10.91 0.61
N LEU A 162 -2.79 -9.83 -0.16
CA LEU A 162 -1.62 -9.61 -1.01
C LEU A 162 -0.35 -9.43 -0.17
N GLU A 163 -0.41 -8.65 0.91
CA GLU A 163 0.71 -8.42 1.83
C GLU A 163 1.14 -9.72 2.52
N ASN A 164 0.19 -10.51 3.05
CA ASN A 164 0.48 -11.81 3.65
C ASN A 164 1.18 -12.76 2.68
N VAL A 165 0.68 -12.88 1.44
CA VAL A 165 1.29 -13.75 0.43
C VAL A 165 2.69 -13.26 0.06
N VAL A 166 2.90 -11.95 -0.05
CA VAL A 166 4.24 -11.39 -0.31
C VAL A 166 5.17 -11.71 0.86
N GLU A 167 4.77 -11.44 2.10
CA GLU A 167 5.60 -11.71 3.29
C GLU A 167 5.96 -13.20 3.43
N GLU A 168 4.98 -14.10 3.29
CA GLU A 168 5.20 -15.54 3.32
C GLU A 168 6.18 -15.98 2.21
N THR A 169 6.02 -15.46 1.00
CA THR A 169 6.90 -15.77 -0.13
C THR A 169 8.32 -15.28 0.13
N MET A 170 8.48 -14.05 0.63
CA MET A 170 9.81 -13.49 0.95
C MET A 170 10.48 -14.24 2.09
N SER A 171 9.74 -14.60 3.14
CA SER A 171 10.25 -15.39 4.25
C SER A 171 10.72 -16.78 3.80
N ALA A 172 9.97 -17.44 2.90
CA ALA A 172 10.37 -18.72 2.32
C ALA A 172 11.66 -18.65 1.49
N MET A 173 11.99 -17.47 0.97
CA MET A 173 13.25 -17.22 0.25
C MET A 173 14.43 -16.89 1.19
N GLY A 174 14.23 -16.91 2.51
CA GLY A 174 15.28 -16.64 3.50
C GLY A 174 15.54 -15.15 3.73
N LEU A 175 14.63 -14.28 3.29
CA LEU A 175 14.64 -12.86 3.60
C LEU A 175 14.02 -12.67 4.99
N VAL A 176 14.78 -12.17 5.97
CA VAL A 176 14.32 -11.85 7.33
C VAL A 176 14.85 -10.48 7.76
#